data_AF-N9SXX1-F1
#
_entry.id   AF-N9SXX1-F1
#
_cell.length_a   1.000
_cell.length_b   1.000
_cell.length_c   1.000
_cell.angle_alpha   90.00
_cell.angle_beta   90.00
_cell.angle_gamma   90.00
#
_symmetry.space_group_name_H-M   'P 1'
#
loop_
_entity.id
_entity.type
_entity.pdbx_description
1 polymer ?
#
loop_
_entity_poly.entity_id
_entity_poly.type
_entity_poly.pdbx_seq_one_letter_code
_entity_poly.pdbx_strand_id
1 'polypeptide(L)'
;MRDDQAERIKKLSEKIADDMIGTAGVALKIGTESKVERGDKGFMYKIVKDQAAVMAALERIIAIKEGKTLPISATPETQEKHEQNLIRKAEEEAAKLAAKYS
;
A
#
# COMPACT_ATOMS: atom_id res chain seq x y z
N MET A 1 -11.08 -1.27 -6.89
CA MET A 1 -9.82 -1.03 -7.63
C MET A 1 -9.68 -2.07 -8.73
N ARG A 2 -9.37 -1.65 -9.95
CA ARG A 2 -9.04 -2.55 -11.06
C ARG A 2 -7.61 -3.07 -10.94
N ASP A 3 -7.30 -4.17 -11.62
CA ASP A 3 -6.00 -4.82 -11.47
C ASP A 3 -4.87 -4.00 -12.10
N ASP A 4 -5.15 -3.27 -13.20
CA ASP A 4 -4.19 -2.32 -13.80
C ASP A 4 -3.83 -1.17 -12.85
N GLN A 5 -4.78 -0.73 -12.02
CA GLN A 5 -4.56 0.30 -11.01
C GLN A 5 -3.74 -0.24 -9.83
N ALA A 6 -4.01 -1.49 -9.41
CA ALA A 6 -3.24 -2.14 -8.36
C ALA A 6 -1.76 -2.30 -8.76
N GLU A 7 -1.53 -2.73 -10.00
CA GLU A 7 -0.18 -2.88 -10.56
C GLU A 7 0.57 -1.55 -10.65
N ARG A 8 -0.12 -0.47 -11.07
CA ARG A 8 0.48 0.88 -11.07
C ARG A 8 0.87 1.35 -9.67
N ILE A 9 0.07 1.02 -8.65
CA ILE A 9 0.38 1.36 -7.26
C ILE A 9 1.57 0.56 -6.74
N LYS A 10 1.68 -0.73 -7.08
CA LYS A 10 2.84 -1.56 -6.74
C LYS A 10 4.14 -0.94 -7.29
N LYS A 11 4.15 -0.60 -8.58
CA LYS A 11 5.28 0.09 -9.24
C LYS A 11 5.58 1.47 -8.64
N LEU A 12 4.55 2.20 -8.20
CA LEU A 12 4.74 3.47 -7.51
C LEU A 12 5.42 3.26 -6.15
N SER A 13 5.02 2.23 -5.40
CA SER A 13 5.65 1.87 -4.12
C SER A 13 7.13 1.54 -4.29
N GLU A 14 7.48 0.78 -5.33
CA GLU A 14 8.89 0.46 -5.68
C GLU A 14 9.71 1.73 -5.94
N LYS A 15 9.18 2.67 -6.74
CA LYS A 15 9.88 3.95 -7.01
C LYS A 15 10.08 4.79 -5.75
N ILE A 16 9.07 4.83 -4.88
CA ILE A 16 9.18 5.55 -3.60
C ILE A 16 10.25 4.89 -2.72
N ALA A 17 10.34 3.56 -2.73
CA ALA A 17 11.37 2.83 -1.99
C ALA A 17 12.78 3.18 -2.49
N ASP A 18 12.98 3.23 -3.81
CA ASP A 18 14.26 3.63 -4.40
C ASP A 18 14.64 5.08 -4.03
N ASP A 19 13.70 6.02 -4.16
CA ASP A 19 13.91 7.43 -3.78
C ASP A 19 14.19 7.57 -2.27
N MET A 20 13.55 6.74 -1.44
CA MET A 20 13.77 6.72 0.00
C MET A 20 15.18 6.24 0.35
N ILE A 21 15.70 5.22 -0.34
CA ILE A 21 17.08 4.76 -0.17
C ILE A 21 18.06 5.89 -0.53
N GLY A 22 17.82 6.59 -1.64
CA GLY A 22 18.64 7.74 -2.03
C GLY A 22 18.64 8.86 -0.99
N THR A 23 17.46 9.21 -0.49
CA THR A 23 17.26 10.23 0.55
C THR A 23 17.97 9.84 1.86
N ALA A 24 17.82 8.59 2.29
CA ALA A 24 18.50 8.06 3.47
C ALA A 24 20.03 8.06 3.29
N GLY A 25 20.51 7.71 2.09
CA GLY A 25 21.93 7.76 1.74
C GLY A 25 22.52 9.17 1.85
N VAL A 26 21.77 10.20 1.47
CA VAL A 26 22.17 11.60 1.68
C VAL A 26 22.18 11.92 3.17
N ALA A 27 21.13 11.57 3.92
CA ALA A 27 21.06 11.82 5.36
C ALA A 27 22.25 11.22 6.13
N LEU A 28 22.69 10.02 5.75
CA LEU A 28 23.83 9.34 6.36
C LEU A 28 25.16 10.06 6.15
N LYS A 29 25.31 10.79 5.04
CA LYS A 29 26.51 11.58 4.73
C LYS A 29 26.56 12.93 5.44
N ILE A 30 25.42 13.41 5.96
CA ILE A 30 25.38 14.68 6.69
C ILE A 30 25.93 14.47 8.10
N GLY A 31 26.85 15.36 8.49
CA GLY A 31 27.44 15.39 9.82
C GLY A 31 26.43 15.73 10.93
N THR A 32 26.92 15.82 12.15
CA THR A 32 26.12 16.26 13.31
C THR A 32 26.92 17.20 14.22
N GLU A 33 27.98 17.81 13.69
CA GLU A 33 28.90 18.62 14.49
C GLU A 33 28.38 20.04 14.64
N SER A 34 27.74 20.58 13.60
CA SER A 34 27.10 21.90 13.65
C SER A 34 25.58 21.84 13.79
N LYS A 35 24.98 22.96 14.21
CA LYS A 35 23.51 23.12 14.24
C LYS A 35 22.89 23.01 12.84
N VAL A 36 23.59 23.52 11.82
CA VAL A 36 23.13 23.47 10.42
C VAL A 36 23.08 22.02 9.95
N GLU A 37 24.18 21.28 10.11
CA GLU A 37 24.24 19.86 9.73
C GLU A 37 23.18 19.01 10.45
N ARG A 38 22.94 19.27 11.74
CA ARG A 38 21.87 18.59 12.48
C ARG A 38 20.48 18.91 11.90
N GLY A 39 20.26 20.16 11.51
CA GLY A 39 19.03 20.60 10.85
C GLY A 39 18.82 19.89 9.51
N ASP A 40 19.83 19.90 8.65
CA ASP A 40 19.79 19.28 7.34
C ASP A 40 19.59 17.75 7.44
N LYS A 41 20.33 17.09 8.36
CA LYS A 41 20.18 15.66 8.64
C LYS A 41 18.77 15.33 9.14
N GLY A 42 18.25 16.13 10.08
CA GLY A 42 16.90 15.97 10.60
C GLY A 42 15.83 16.15 9.52
N PHE A 43 16.03 17.11 8.61
CA PHE A 43 15.13 17.33 7.47
C PHE A 43 15.12 16.12 6.53
N MET A 44 16.28 15.57 6.18
CA MET A 44 16.35 14.38 5.32
C MET A 44 15.69 13.15 5.98
N TYR A 45 15.90 12.92 7.28
CA TYR A 45 15.20 11.85 7.98
C TYR A 45 13.69 12.03 8.04
N LYS A 46 13.20 13.28 8.11
CA LYS A 46 11.77 13.56 8.02
C LYS A 46 11.21 13.15 6.66
N ILE A 47 11.90 13.46 5.57
CA ILE A 47 11.48 13.03 4.22
C ILE A 47 11.40 11.50 4.14
N VAL A 48 12.42 10.79 4.63
CA VAL A 48 12.40 9.30 4.67
C VAL A 48 11.19 8.79 5.46
N LYS A 49 10.91 9.38 6.62
CA LYS A 49 9.74 9.00 7.43
C LYS A 49 8.42 9.22 6.68
N ASP A 50 8.29 10.34 5.98
CA ASP A 50 7.09 10.67 5.22
C ASP A 50 6.93 9.72 4.01
N GLN A 51 8.01 9.37 3.31
CA GLN A 51 8.02 8.36 2.25
C GLN A 51 7.58 6.98 2.76
N ALA A 52 8.11 6.54 3.92
CA ALA A 52 7.71 5.27 4.55
C ALA A 52 6.21 5.26 4.92
N ALA A 53 5.68 6.38 5.40
CA ALA A 53 4.25 6.51 5.72
C ALA A 53 3.36 6.37 4.46
N VAL A 54 3.79 6.96 3.33
CA VAL A 54 3.09 6.82 2.06
C VAL A 54 3.11 5.36 1.59
N MET A 55 4.28 4.70 1.63
CA MET A 55 4.37 3.28 1.25
C MET A 55 3.44 2.39 2.08
N ALA A 56 3.42 2.56 3.40
CA ALA A 56 2.53 1.81 4.29
C ALA A 56 1.04 2.04 3.95
N ALA A 57 0.67 3.26 3.54
CA ALA A 57 -0.69 3.54 3.09
C ALA A 57 -1.03 2.84 1.76
N LEU A 58 -0.09 2.80 0.81
CA LEU A 58 -0.26 2.10 -0.46
C LEU A 58 -0.38 0.58 -0.26
N GLU A 59 0.47 -0.01 0.57
CA GLU A 59 0.40 -1.43 0.95
C GLU A 59 -0.94 -1.77 1.59
N ARG A 60 -1.44 -0.92 2.49
CA ARG A 60 -2.75 -1.10 3.11
C ARG A 60 -3.88 -1.11 2.07
N ILE A 61 -3.85 -0.20 1.09
CA ILE A 61 -4.86 -0.16 0.03
C ILE A 61 -4.83 -1.43 -0.81
N ILE A 62 -3.62 -1.94 -1.13
CA ILE A 62 -3.46 -3.21 -1.85
C ILE A 62 -3.99 -4.38 -1.00
N ALA A 63 -3.64 -4.44 0.27
CA ALA A 63 -4.10 -5.48 1.19
C ALA A 63 -5.62 -5.49 1.35
N ILE A 64 -6.27 -4.31 1.36
CA ILE A 64 -7.73 -4.19 1.32
C ILE A 64 -8.32 -4.76 0.03
N LYS A 65 -7.72 -4.43 -1.12
CA LYS A 65 -8.18 -4.96 -2.41
C LYS A 65 -7.99 -6.47 -2.53
N GLU A 66 -6.92 -7.01 -1.97
CA GLU A 66 -6.63 -8.44 -1.94
C GLU A 66 -7.42 -9.19 -0.84
N GLY A 67 -8.24 -8.49 -0.04
CA GLY A 67 -9.06 -9.09 1.02
C GLY A 67 -8.25 -9.54 2.26
N LYS A 68 -6.97 -9.17 2.35
CA LYS A 68 -6.08 -9.53 3.47
C LYS A 68 -6.34 -8.72 4.73
N THR A 69 -6.82 -7.48 4.56
CA THR A 69 -7.14 -6.57 5.66
C THR A 69 -8.42 -5.82 5.35
N LEU A 70 -9.21 -5.52 6.38
CA LEU A 70 -10.44 -4.78 6.20
C LEU A 70 -10.18 -3.26 6.18
N PRO A 71 -11.03 -2.48 5.49
CA PRO A 71 -11.06 -1.04 5.67
C PRO A 71 -11.32 -0.69 7.14
N ILE A 72 -10.66 0.35 7.66
CA ILE A 72 -10.91 0.84 9.04
C ILE A 72 -12.38 1.18 9.26
N SER A 73 -13.04 1.67 8.21
CA SER A 73 -14.44 2.04 8.22
C SER A 73 -15.41 0.86 8.11
N ALA A 74 -14.93 -0.38 8.00
CA ALA A 74 -15.80 -1.55 7.96
C ALA A 74 -16.26 -1.91 9.37
N THR A 75 -17.55 -1.74 9.64
CA THR A 75 -18.20 -2.34 10.81
C THR A 75 -18.40 -3.85 10.59
N PRO A 76 -18.60 -4.67 11.64
CA PRO A 76 -18.85 -6.10 11.50
C PRO A 76 -19.98 -6.40 10.50
N GLU A 77 -21.08 -5.64 10.55
CA GLU A 77 -22.22 -5.80 9.62
C GLU A 77 -21.86 -5.45 8.16
N THR A 78 -21.00 -4.45 7.96
CA THR A 78 -20.55 -4.06 6.61
C THR A 78 -19.61 -5.11 6.03
N GLN A 79 -18.80 -5.72 6.90
CA GLN A 79 -17.89 -6.79 6.54
C GLN A 79 -18.65 -8.07 6.18
N GLU A 80 -19.64 -8.47 6.98
CA GLU A 80 -20.45 -9.67 6.72
C GLU A 80 -21.19 -9.57 5.38
N LYS A 81 -21.79 -8.40 5.08
CA LYS A 81 -22.39 -8.13 3.76
C LYS A 81 -21.38 -8.16 2.61
N HIS A 82 -20.14 -7.75 2.85
CA HIS A 82 -19.09 -7.82 1.84
C HIS A 82 -18.69 -9.27 1.54
N GLU A 83 -18.50 -10.08 2.58
CA GLU A 83 -18.17 -11.51 2.48
C GLU A 83 -19.28 -12.30 1.78
N GLN A 84 -20.55 -12.08 2.14
CA GLN A 84 -21.69 -12.68 1.45
C GLN A 84 -21.72 -12.33 -0.05
N ASN A 85 -21.38 -11.08 -0.41
CA ASN A 85 -21.30 -10.66 -1.80
C ASN A 85 -20.14 -11.31 -2.57
N LEU A 86 -19.01 -11.59 -1.91
CA LEU A 86 -17.89 -12.31 -2.52
C LEU A 86 -18.26 -13.76 -2.77
N ILE A 87 -18.91 -14.43 -1.81
CA ILE A 87 -19.41 -15.80 -1.95
C ILE A 87 -20.39 -15.88 -3.13
N ARG A 88 -21.40 -15.00 -3.16
CA ARG A 88 -22.39 -14.96 -4.24
C ARG A 88 -21.75 -14.78 -5.62
N LYS A 89 -20.73 -13.91 -5.74
CA LYS A 89 -20.01 -13.72 -7.00
C LYS A 89 -19.18 -14.95 -7.39
N ALA A 90 -18.52 -15.60 -6.43
CA ALA A 90 -17.77 -16.81 -6.69
C ALA A 90 -18.69 -17.96 -7.15
N GLU A 91 -19.88 -18.09 -6.56
CA GLU A 91 -20.91 -19.05 -6.99
C GLU A 91 -21.43 -18.74 -8.40
N GLU A 92 -21.68 -17.47 -8.72
CA GLU A 92 -22.09 -17.05 -10.07
C GLU A 92 -21.01 -17.34 -11.12
N GLU A 93 -19.73 -17.09 -10.81
CA GLU A 93 -18.61 -17.41 -11.69
C GLU A 93 -18.43 -18.92 -11.86
N ALA A 94 -18.53 -19.69 -10.77
CA ALA A 94 -18.48 -21.15 -10.83
C ALA A 94 -19.62 -21.73 -11.66
N ALA A 95 -20.84 -21.21 -11.52
CA ALA A 95 -22.00 -21.63 -12.32
C ALA A 95 -21.83 -21.29 -13.81
N LYS A 96 -21.30 -20.10 -14.14
CA LYS A 96 -20.97 -19.73 -15.53
C LYS A 96 -19.88 -20.64 -16.11
N LEU A 97 -18.89 -21.00 -15.30
CA LEU A 97 -17.83 -21.91 -15.72
C LEU A 97 -18.38 -23.31 -15.96
N ALA A 98 -19.20 -23.83 -15.03
CA ALA A 98 -19.87 -25.12 -15.17
C ALA A 98 -20.75 -25.17 -16.43
N ALA A 99 -21.57 -24.15 -16.67
CA ALA A 99 -22.40 -24.06 -17.87
C ALA A 99 -21.60 -23.93 -19.19
N LYS A 100 -20.33 -23.53 -19.11
CA LYS A 100 -19.41 -23.46 -20.26
C LYS A 100 -18.71 -24.79 -20.54
N TYR A 101 -18.64 -25.69 -19.56
CA TYR A 101 -17.97 -27.00 -19.65
C TYR A 101 -18.92 -28.20 -19.45
N SER A 102 -20.24 -27.96 -19.35
CA SER A 102 -21.32 -28.97 -19.40
C SER A 102 -21.90 -29.08 -20.80
#